data_AF-A0A7S3HI42-F1
#
_entry.id   AF-A0A7S3HI42-F1
#
_cell.length_a   1.000
_cell.length_b   1.000
_cell.length_c   1.000
_cell.angle_alpha   90.00
_cell.angle_beta   90.00
_cell.angle_gamma   90.00
#
_symmetry.space_group_name_H-M   'P 1'
#
loop_
_entity.id
_entity.type
_entity.pdbx_description
1 polymer ?
#
loop_
_entity_poly.entity_id
_entity_poly.type
_entity_poly.pdbx_seq_one_letter_code
_entity_poly.pdbx_strand_id
1 'polypeptide(L)'
;EGLESECANVLVIIRDMYPSEPPVISAEPLVIHWPEAMTMLKEHGIERDRMADLSTEEERTLGSLVRQKFGADLFFLDRYPSGVRPFYTMLCEDDPLYSNSYDCILRGQEIGSGAQRCHDPDLLEARCAELGVP
;
A
#
# COMPACT_ATOMS: atom_id res chain seq x y z
N GLU A 1 -4.42 -21.58 12.15
CA GLU A 1 -5.16 -20.91 13.23
C GLU A 1 -4.83 -19.43 13.17
N GLY A 2 -5.69 -18.55 13.69
CA GLY A 2 -5.50 -17.10 13.59
C GLY A 2 -6.28 -16.35 14.67
N LEU A 3 -6.18 -15.02 14.69
CA LEU A 3 -6.71 -14.18 15.77
C LEU A 3 -8.21 -14.39 16.04
N GLU A 4 -9.03 -14.58 15.00
CA GLU A 4 -10.48 -14.84 15.15
C GLU A 4 -10.78 -16.16 15.89
N SER A 5 -9.90 -17.16 15.82
CA SER A 5 -10.05 -18.42 16.55
C SER A 5 -9.37 -18.38 17.91
N GLU A 6 -8.14 -17.89 17.98
CA GLU A 6 -7.30 -17.94 19.18
C GLU A 6 -7.72 -16.93 20.25
N CYS A 7 -8.26 -15.78 19.83
CA CYS A 7 -8.63 -14.66 20.70
C CYS A 7 -10.15 -14.38 20.71
N ALA A 8 -10.98 -15.33 20.29
CA ALA A 8 -12.43 -15.14 20.12
C ALA A 8 -13.12 -14.50 21.34
N ASN A 9 -12.79 -14.97 22.55
CA ASN A 9 -13.39 -14.46 23.80
C ASN A 9 -13.09 -12.97 24.02
N VAL A 10 -11.87 -12.52 23.71
CA VAL A 10 -11.46 -11.13 23.85
C VAL A 10 -12.10 -10.28 22.76
N LEU A 11 -12.14 -10.79 21.52
CA LEU A 11 -12.74 -10.09 20.39
C LEU A 11 -14.25 -9.86 20.57
N VAL A 12 -14.99 -10.78 21.19
CA VAL A 12 -16.41 -10.58 21.52
C VAL A 12 -16.59 -9.37 22.45
N ILE A 13 -15.76 -9.25 23.50
CA ILE A 13 -15.83 -8.13 24.44
C ILE A 13 -15.48 -6.81 23.74
N ILE A 14 -14.44 -6.80 22.90
CA ILE A 14 -14.05 -5.60 22.15
C ILE A 14 -15.17 -5.18 21.19
N ARG A 15 -15.80 -6.12 20.48
CA ARG A 15 -16.88 -5.85 19.52
C ARG A 15 -18.18 -5.39 20.17
N ASP A 16 -18.44 -5.80 21.41
CA ASP A 16 -19.57 -5.30 22.20
C ASP A 16 -19.41 -3.80 22.53
N MET A 17 -18.18 -3.38 22.90
CA MET A 17 -17.88 -1.98 23.19
C MET A 17 -17.66 -1.13 21.92
N TYR A 18 -17.02 -1.71 20.90
CA TYR A 18 -16.66 -1.06 19.64
C TYR A 18 -17.15 -1.93 18.46
N PRO A 19 -18.42 -1.75 18.04
CA PRO A 19 -19.02 -2.54 16.98
C PRO A 19 -18.16 -2.56 15.72
N SER A 20 -17.74 -3.76 15.33
CA SER A 20 -16.86 -3.98 14.18
C SER A 20 -17.00 -5.40 13.64
N GLU A 21 -16.75 -5.55 12.34
CA GLU A 21 -16.73 -6.85 11.67
C GLU A 21 -15.31 -7.43 11.64
N PRO A 22 -15.15 -8.77 11.56
CA PRO A 22 -13.88 -9.38 11.22
C PRO A 22 -13.30 -8.81 9.90
N PRO A 23 -12.00 -8.52 9.81
CA PRO A 23 -11.39 -8.15 8.54
C PRO A 23 -11.41 -9.33 7.59
N VAL A 24 -11.81 -9.10 6.34
CA VAL A 24 -11.78 -10.13 5.31
C VAL A 24 -10.41 -10.12 4.64
N ILE A 25 -9.67 -11.19 4.85
CA ILE A 25 -8.33 -11.39 4.28
C ILE A 25 -8.46 -12.49 3.21
N SER A 26 -7.98 -12.21 2.00
CA SER A 26 -7.97 -13.19 0.91
C SER A 26 -7.01 -14.35 1.22
N ALA A 27 -7.31 -15.54 0.69
CA ALA A 27 -6.48 -16.73 0.90
C ALA A 27 -5.07 -16.56 0.29
N GLU A 28 -4.99 -15.91 -0.88
CA GLU A 28 -3.75 -15.46 -1.48
C GLU A 28 -3.60 -13.94 -1.29
N PRO A 29 -2.37 -13.41 -1.17
CA PRO A 29 -2.16 -11.97 -1.05
C PRO A 29 -2.75 -11.22 -2.25
N LEU A 30 -3.66 -10.28 -1.97
CA LEU A 30 -4.18 -9.37 -3.00
C LEU A 30 -3.14 -8.27 -3.25
N VAL A 31 -2.58 -8.24 -4.45
CA VAL A 31 -1.61 -7.22 -4.88
C VAL A 31 -2.25 -6.37 -5.97
N ILE A 32 -2.17 -5.06 -5.80
CA ILE A 32 -2.64 -4.07 -6.77
C ILE A 32 -1.43 -3.22 -7.12
N HIS A 33 -1.14 -3.08 -8.42
CA HIS A 33 -0.07 -2.18 -8.85
C HIS A 33 -0.57 -0.75 -8.92
N TRP A 34 0.33 0.20 -8.63
CA TRP A 34 0.05 1.63 -8.60
C TRP A 34 -0.75 2.14 -9.82
N PRO A 35 -0.44 1.78 -11.08
CA PRO A 35 -1.23 2.23 -12.23
C PRO A 35 -2.68 1.77 -12.21
N GLU A 36 -2.97 0.59 -11.65
CA GLU A 36 -4.35 0.10 -11.47
C GLU A 36 -5.07 0.90 -10.39
N ALA A 37 -4.42 1.13 -9.24
CA ALA A 37 -5.00 1.94 -8.16
C ALA A 37 -5.35 3.36 -8.63
N MET A 38 -4.48 3.99 -9.43
CA MET A 38 -4.75 5.29 -10.04
C MET A 38 -5.97 5.27 -10.97
N THR A 39 -6.15 4.19 -11.73
CA THR A 39 -7.32 4.02 -12.59
C THR A 39 -8.60 3.86 -11.75
N MET A 40 -8.55 3.07 -10.67
CA MET A 40 -9.69 2.90 -9.76
C MET A 40 -10.11 4.24 -9.12
N LEU A 41 -9.16 5.04 -8.64
CA LEU A 41 -9.45 6.36 -8.07
C LEU A 41 -10.04 7.31 -9.12
N LYS A 42 -9.50 7.30 -10.34
CA LYS A 42 -10.03 8.13 -11.44
C LYS A 42 -11.45 7.73 -11.84
N GLU A 43 -11.75 6.44 -11.93
CA GLU A 43 -13.10 5.94 -12.21
C GLU A 43 -14.10 6.32 -11.11
N HIS A 44 -13.61 6.51 -9.88
CA HIS A 44 -14.38 7.05 -8.76
C HIS A 44 -14.49 8.58 -8.75
N GLY A 45 -13.94 9.27 -9.74
CA GLY A 45 -14.02 10.73 -9.89
C GLY A 45 -12.93 11.52 -9.17
N ILE A 46 -11.86 10.86 -8.70
CA ILE A 46 -10.70 11.54 -8.10
C ILE A 46 -9.68 11.84 -9.20
N GLU A 47 -9.63 13.10 -9.63
CA GLU A 47 -8.62 13.62 -10.54
C GLU A 47 -7.40 14.10 -9.74
N ARG A 48 -6.25 13.45 -9.98
CA ARG A 48 -4.99 13.67 -9.25
C ARG A 48 -3.78 13.48 -10.16
N ASP A 49 -2.62 13.95 -9.72
CA ASP A 49 -1.36 13.56 -10.34
C ASP A 49 -1.09 12.08 -10.06
N ARG A 50 -0.99 11.27 -11.12
CA ARG A 50 -0.74 9.83 -11.02
C ARG A 50 0.63 9.50 -10.42
N MET A 51 1.57 10.43 -10.34
CA MET A 51 2.89 10.20 -9.75
C MET A 51 3.06 10.83 -8.36
N ALA A 52 2.05 11.55 -7.87
CA ALA A 52 2.04 12.07 -6.51
C ALA A 52 1.61 11.01 -5.50
N ASP A 53 2.13 11.10 -4.28
CA ASP A 53 1.83 10.17 -3.20
C ASP A 53 0.36 10.21 -2.77
N LEU A 54 -0.18 9.11 -2.24
CA LEU A 54 -1.57 9.06 -1.79
C LEU A 54 -1.77 9.91 -0.54
N SER A 55 -2.84 10.71 -0.53
CA SER A 55 -3.35 11.28 0.72
C SER A 55 -4.12 10.23 1.51
N THR A 56 -4.24 10.44 2.83
CA THR A 56 -5.01 9.54 3.72
C THR A 56 -6.48 9.36 3.27
N GLU A 57 -7.09 10.38 2.66
CA GLU A 57 -8.45 10.27 2.12
C GLU A 57 -8.51 9.40 0.86
N GLU A 58 -7.50 9.48 0.00
CA GLU A 58 -7.37 8.64 -1.18
C GLU A 58 -7.09 7.19 -0.80
N GLU A 59 -6.26 6.92 0.22
CA GLU A 59 -6.05 5.57 0.76
C GLU A 59 -7.35 4.96 1.29
N ARG A 60 -8.12 5.73 2.06
CA ARG A 60 -9.42 5.29 2.60
C ARG A 60 -10.41 4.98 1.48
N THR A 61 -10.42 5.83 0.45
CA THR A 61 -11.27 5.65 -0.73
C THR A 61 -10.84 4.40 -1.50
N LEU A 62 -9.54 4.24 -1.77
CA LEU A 62 -8.99 3.07 -2.44
C LEU A 62 -9.32 1.79 -1.68
N GLY A 63 -9.16 1.77 -0.35
CA GLY A 63 -9.53 0.61 0.47
C GLY A 63 -11.01 0.24 0.34
N SER A 64 -11.90 1.24 0.26
CA SER A 64 -13.32 1.01 0.04
C SER A 64 -13.61 0.44 -1.35
N LEU A 65 -12.92 0.92 -2.39
CA LEU A 65 -13.02 0.41 -3.77
C LEU A 65 -12.49 -1.02 -3.87
N VAL A 66 -11.39 -1.33 -3.19
CA VAL A 66 -10.82 -2.69 -3.13
C VAL A 66 -11.79 -3.64 -2.45
N ARG A 67 -12.38 -3.23 -1.32
CA ARG A 67 -13.42 -4.01 -0.63
C ARG A 67 -14.62 -4.28 -1.53
N GLN A 68 -15.08 -3.29 -2.27
CA GLN A 68 -16.22 -3.43 -3.20
C GLN A 68 -15.89 -4.35 -4.39
N LYS A 69 -14.71 -4.21 -4.99
CA LYS A 69 -14.30 -4.93 -6.22
C LYS A 69 -13.83 -6.35 -5.95
N PHE A 70 -13.07 -6.57 -4.87
CA PHE A 70 -12.38 -7.82 -4.58
C PHE A 70 -12.85 -8.52 -3.32
N GLY A 71 -13.68 -7.87 -2.50
CA GLY A 71 -14.18 -8.46 -1.26
C GLY A 71 -13.11 -8.62 -0.19
N ALA A 72 -12.01 -7.86 -0.24
CA ALA A 72 -10.91 -7.93 0.74
C ALA A 72 -10.74 -6.60 1.49
N ASP A 73 -10.39 -6.70 2.77
CA ASP A 73 -10.02 -5.56 3.63
C ASP A 73 -8.50 -5.34 3.70
N LEU A 74 -7.69 -6.36 3.35
CA LEU A 74 -6.23 -6.32 3.32
C LEU A 74 -5.73 -6.48 1.88
N PHE A 75 -4.85 -5.57 1.45
CA PHE A 75 -4.16 -5.67 0.18
C PHE A 75 -2.79 -4.99 0.23
N PHE A 76 -1.96 -5.29 -0.76
CA PHE A 76 -0.68 -4.62 -0.98
C PHE A 76 -0.79 -3.72 -2.19
N LEU A 77 -0.41 -2.45 -2.03
CA LEU A 77 -0.23 -1.53 -3.13
C LEU A 77 1.25 -1.54 -3.52
N ASP A 78 1.56 -2.02 -4.71
CA ASP A 78 2.92 -2.26 -5.19
C ASP A 78 3.29 -1.31 -6.32
N ARG A 79 4.60 -1.18 -6.60
CA ARG A 79 5.16 -0.34 -7.65
C ARG A 79 4.88 1.15 -7.47
N TYR A 80 5.14 1.69 -6.28
CA TYR A 80 4.99 3.13 -6.03
C TYR A 80 5.91 3.98 -6.91
N PRO A 81 5.53 5.24 -7.23
CA PRO A 81 6.37 6.18 -7.97
C PRO A 81 7.72 6.38 -7.28
N SER A 82 8.80 6.29 -8.05
CA SER A 82 10.15 6.39 -7.48
C SER A 82 10.45 7.75 -6.83
N GLY A 83 9.80 8.81 -7.30
CA GLY A 83 9.99 10.18 -6.79
C GLY A 83 9.39 10.43 -5.40
N VAL A 84 8.48 9.58 -4.92
CA VAL A 84 7.87 9.71 -3.58
C VAL A 84 8.51 8.77 -2.55
N ARG A 85 9.49 7.97 -2.97
CA ARG A 85 10.14 6.98 -2.11
C ARG A 85 11.56 7.42 -1.71
N PRO A 86 12.07 6.99 -0.55
CA PRO A 86 13.42 7.36 -0.11
C PRO A 86 14.52 6.86 -1.04
N PHE A 87 15.68 7.52 -1.04
CA PHE A 87 16.82 7.26 -1.93
C PHE A 87 17.29 5.79 -1.99
N TYR A 88 17.18 5.06 -0.88
CA TYR A 88 17.60 3.67 -0.77
C TYR A 88 16.67 2.68 -1.47
N THR A 89 15.59 3.15 -2.09
CA THR A 89 14.57 2.32 -2.70
C THR A 89 15.05 1.85 -4.08
N MET A 90 15.05 0.54 -4.32
CA MET A 90 15.40 -0.01 -5.62
C MET A 90 14.34 0.39 -6.67
N LEU A 91 14.78 0.82 -7.85
CA LEU A 91 13.91 1.14 -8.98
C LEU A 91 13.41 -0.15 -9.65
N CYS A 92 12.24 -0.10 -10.30
CA CYS A 92 11.82 -1.21 -11.14
C CYS A 92 12.75 -1.31 -12.37
N GLU A 93 13.20 -2.53 -12.69
CA GLU A 93 14.10 -2.76 -13.83
C GLU A 93 13.44 -2.44 -15.18
N ASP A 94 12.13 -2.64 -15.27
CA ASP A 94 11.35 -2.44 -16.49
C ASP A 94 10.91 -0.98 -16.70
N ASP A 95 10.70 -0.22 -15.61
CA ASP A 95 10.32 1.19 -15.68
C ASP A 95 10.81 1.98 -14.45
N PRO A 96 11.85 2.84 -14.59
CA PRO A 96 12.45 3.57 -13.48
C PRO A 96 11.56 4.71 -12.93
N LEU A 97 10.42 5.01 -13.57
CA LEU A 97 9.40 5.88 -12.97
C LEU A 97 8.76 5.24 -11.73
N TYR A 98 8.84 3.91 -11.62
CA TYR A 98 8.36 3.14 -10.49
C TYR A 98 9.51 2.54 -9.69
N SER A 99 9.18 2.01 -8.53
CA SER A 99 10.13 1.43 -7.60
C SER A 99 9.64 0.09 -7.06
N ASN A 100 10.57 -0.78 -6.66
CA ASN A 100 10.29 -2.06 -6.01
C ASN A 100 9.90 -1.82 -4.54
N SER A 101 8.86 -1.04 -4.33
CA SER A 101 8.32 -0.66 -3.03
C SER A 101 6.82 -0.86 -2.99
N TYR A 102 6.33 -1.11 -1.77
CA TYR A 102 4.96 -1.48 -1.52
C TYR A 102 4.48 -0.94 -0.18
N ASP A 103 3.18 -0.70 -0.09
CA ASP A 103 2.51 -0.42 1.17
C ASP A 103 1.45 -1.51 1.45
N CYS A 104 1.32 -1.89 2.71
CA CYS A 104 0.33 -2.83 3.22
C CYS A 104 -0.84 -2.05 3.78
N ILE A 105 -2.03 -2.23 3.22
CA ILE A 105 -3.21 -1.41 3.52
C ILE A 105 -4.29 -2.31 4.11
N LEU A 106 -4.74 -1.97 5.32
CA LEU A 106 -5.85 -2.63 6.02
C LEU A 106 -6.99 -1.65 6.25
N ARG A 107 -8.19 -1.97 5.74
CA ARG A 107 -9.39 -1.12 5.83
C ARG A 107 -9.13 0.33 5.36
N GLY A 108 -8.35 0.47 4.29
CA GLY A 108 -8.00 1.76 3.69
C GLY A 108 -7.05 2.63 4.52
N GLN A 109 -6.25 2.02 5.39
CA GLN A 109 -5.17 2.70 6.12
C GLN A 109 -3.87 1.91 6.00
N GLU A 110 -2.77 2.61 5.76
CA GLU A 110 -1.43 2.03 5.76
C GLU A 110 -1.11 1.44 7.15
N ILE A 111 -0.69 0.17 7.19
CA ILE A 111 -0.18 -0.50 8.38
C ILE A 111 1.30 -0.89 8.27
N GLY A 112 1.89 -0.71 7.10
CA GLY A 112 3.33 -0.84 6.91
C GLY A 112 3.78 -0.51 5.50
N SER A 113 4.90 0.19 5.39
CA SER A 113 5.59 0.50 4.14
C SER A 113 6.91 -0.26 4.02
N GLY A 114 7.19 -0.80 2.84
CA GLY A 114 8.36 -1.62 2.56
C GLY A 114 8.94 -1.38 1.17
N ALA A 115 10.20 -1.79 0.99
CA ALA A 115 10.82 -1.82 -0.32
C ALA A 115 12.04 -2.74 -0.37
N GLN A 116 12.36 -3.21 -1.57
CA GLN A 116 13.71 -3.70 -1.87
C GLN A 116 14.70 -2.54 -1.74
N ARG A 117 15.77 -2.77 -0.99
CA ARG A 117 16.85 -1.79 -0.82
C ARG A 117 17.85 -1.88 -1.96
N CYS A 118 18.36 -0.72 -2.40
CA CYS A 118 19.50 -0.66 -3.28
C CYS A 118 20.74 -1.20 -2.54
N HIS A 119 21.33 -2.26 -3.07
CA HIS A 119 22.49 -2.94 -2.50
C HIS A 119 23.79 -2.59 -3.25
N ASP A 120 23.67 -1.87 -4.37
CA ASP A 120 24.79 -1.38 -5.17
C ASP A 120 25.20 0.01 -4.67
N PRO A 121 26.45 0.20 -4.18
CA PRO A 121 26.89 1.48 -3.63
C PRO A 121 26.88 2.63 -4.63
N ASP A 122 27.26 2.38 -5.89
CA ASP A 122 27.36 3.44 -6.91
C ASP A 122 25.96 3.93 -7.31
N LEU A 123 25.01 3.00 -7.45
CA LEU A 123 23.60 3.35 -7.68
C LEU A 123 23.00 4.09 -6.48
N LEU A 124 23.33 3.67 -5.25
CA LEU A 124 22.86 4.32 -4.03
C LEU A 124 23.38 5.77 -3.92
N GLU A 125 24.67 5.99 -4.19
CA GLU A 125 25.29 7.32 -4.19
C GLU A 125 24.66 8.22 -5.26
N ALA A 126 24.43 7.69 -6.48
CA ALA A 126 23.74 8.40 -7.53
C ALA A 126 22.32 8.84 -7.12
N ARG A 127 21.56 7.95 -6.47
CA ARG A 127 20.21 8.26 -5.97
C ARG A 127 20.22 9.26 -4.82
N CYS A 128 21.21 9.19 -3.92
CA CYS A 128 21.42 10.21 -2.89
C CYS A 128 21.61 11.60 -3.52
N ALA A 129 22.51 11.71 -4.49
CA ALA A 129 22.82 12.97 -5.18
C ALA A 129 21.59 13.51 -5.94
N GLU A 130 20.86 12.65 -6.65
CA GLU A 130 19.64 13.02 -7.38
C GLU A 130 18.57 13.62 -6.45
N LEU A 131 18.40 13.06 -5.26
CA LEU A 131 17.42 13.51 -4.27
C LEU A 131 17.96 14.58 -3.30
N GLY A 132 19.18 15.08 -3.52
CA GLY A 132 19.78 16.15 -2.71
C GLY A 132 20.09 15.73 -1.27
N VAL A 133 20.38 14.44 -1.04
CA VAL A 133 20.85 13.94 0.26
C VAL A 133 22.34 14.32 0.40
N PRO A 134 22.72 15.08 1.46
CA PRO A 134 24.07 15.60 1.65
C PRO A 134 25.10 14.54 2.07
#